data_AF-A0A821BTJ6-F1
#
_entry.id   AF-A0A821BTJ6-F1
#
_cell.length_a   1.000
_cell.length_b   1.000
_cell.length_c   1.000
_cell.angle_alpha   90.00
_cell.angle_beta   90.00
_cell.angle_gamma   90.00
#
_symmetry.space_group_name_H-M   'P 1'
#
loop_
_entity.id
_entity.type
_entity.pdbx_description
1 polymer ?
#
loop_
_entity_poly.entity_id
_entity_poly.type
_entity_poly.pdbx_seq_one_letter_code
_entity_poly.pdbx_strand_id
1 'polypeptide(L)' 'MGFFIQDLHRQIEQLHTEAHKTSKMIIYRGQGLSNDDFEKIKKSEGGLLSFNNFLSTSIDQDVSYSFAESVGDNS' A
#
# COMPACT_ATOMS: atom_id res chain seq x y z
N MET A 1 3.42 16.64 13.36
CA MET A 1 3.21 15.46 12.51
C MET A 1 4.51 14.85 11.95
N GLY A 2 5.59 15.61 11.70
CA GLY A 2 6.85 15.05 11.18
C GLY A 2 7.54 14.02 12.10
N PHE A 3 7.51 14.22 13.42
CA PHE A 3 8.11 13.29 14.38
C PHE A 3 7.48 11.88 14.34
N PHE A 4 6.15 11.79 14.19
CA PHE A 4 5.46 10.50 14.11
C PHE A 4 5.80 9.72 12.83
N ILE A 5 5.90 10.42 11.70
CA ILE A 5 6.28 9.81 10.42
C ILE A 5 7.72 9.31 10.45
N GLN A 6 8.63 10.08 11.05
CA GLN A 6 10.03 9.68 11.23
C GLN A 6 10.16 8.46 12.14
N ASP A 7 9.42 8.44 13.25
CA ASP A 7 9.47 7.30 14.19
C ASP A 7 8.86 6.04 13.58
N LEU A 8 7.73 6.17 12.87
CA LEU A 8 7.11 5.06 12.14
C LEU A 8 8.06 4.49 11.07
N HIS A 9 8.74 5.36 10.31
CA HIS A 9 9.73 4.93 9.33
C HIS A 9 10.85 4.12 9.99
N ARG A 10 11.39 4.61 11.11
CA ARG A 10 12.46 3.92 11.84
C ARG A 10 12.00 2.56 12.38
N GLN A 11 10.78 2.45 12.90
CA GLN A 11 10.22 1.17 13.35
C GLN A 11 10.10 0.16 12.20
N ILE A 12 9.66 0.62 11.01
CA ILE A 12 9.57 -0.24 9.83
C ILE A 12 10.97 -0.72 9.39
N GLU A 13 11.98 0.15 9.40
CA GLU A 13 13.36 -0.23 9.07
C GLU A 13 13.94 -1.29 10.02
N GLN A 14 13.65 -1.16 11.33
CA GLN A 14 14.06 -2.14 12.32
C GLN A 14 13.43 -3.51 12.05
N LEU A 15 12.10 -3.55 11.89
CA LEU A 15 11.37 -4.79 11.56
C LEU A 15 11.84 -5.41 10.24
N HIS A 16 12.14 -4.60 9.23
CA HIS A 16 12.63 -5.08 7.94
C HIS A 16 14.05 -5.69 8.06
N THR A 17 14.90 -5.12 8.91
CA THR A 17 16.25 -5.66 9.16
C THR A 17 16.19 -7.01 9.89
N GLU A 18 15.22 -7.17 10.78
CA GLU A 18 14.95 -8.43 11.51
C GLU A 18 14.30 -9.50 10.63
N ALA A 19 13.54 -9.10 9.61
CA ALA A 19 12.96 -9.99 8.60
C ALA A 19 14.04 -10.54 7.66
N HIS A 20 14.80 -11.53 8.15
CA HIS A 20 15.81 -12.23 7.37
C HIS A 20 15.20 -12.95 6.14
N LYS A 21 15.39 -12.33 4.96
CA LYS A 21 15.02 -12.77 3.59
C LYS A 21 13.61 -12.39 3.12
N THR A 22 13.57 -11.35 2.30
CA THR A 22 12.45 -11.03 1.41
C THR A 22 12.36 -12.07 0.29
N SER A 23 11.58 -13.12 0.50
CA SER A 23 11.13 -13.96 -0.61
C SER A 23 10.11 -13.19 -1.44
N LYS A 24 10.01 -13.48 -2.75
CA LYS A 24 8.92 -12.94 -3.56
C LYS A 24 7.60 -13.46 -2.99
N MET A 25 6.76 -12.55 -2.51
CA MET A 25 5.46 -12.86 -1.94
C MET A 25 4.39 -12.05 -2.66
N ILE A 26 3.23 -12.67 -2.87
CA ILE A 26 2.05 -11.99 -3.38
C ILE A 26 1.37 -11.31 -2.19
N ILE A 27 1.17 -10.01 -2.30
CA ILE A 27 0.50 -9.17 -1.30
C ILE A 27 -0.58 -8.35 -1.99
N TYR A 28 -1.60 -7.98 -1.22
CA TYR A 28 -2.76 -7.26 -1.69
C TYR A 28 -2.85 -5.90 -0.99
N ARG A 29 -3.33 -4.90 -1.73
CA ARG A 29 -3.54 -3.54 -1.24
C ARG A 29 -4.95 -3.11 -1.59
N GLY A 30 -5.76 -2.84 -0.57
CA GLY A 30 -7.06 -2.17 -0.72
C GLY A 30 -6.90 -0.67 -0.73
N GLN A 31 -7.49 0.00 -1.72
CA GLN A 31 -7.49 1.46 -1.81
C GLN A 31 -8.66 1.93 -2.67
N GLY A 32 -9.37 2.97 -2.22
CA GLY A 32 -10.24 3.75 -3.10
C GLY A 32 -9.42 4.64 -4.03
N LEU A 33 -9.80 4.67 -5.30
CA LEU A 33 -9.10 5.42 -6.35
C LEU A 33 -10.13 6.12 -7.23
N SER A 34 -9.79 7.32 -7.71
CA SER A 34 -10.61 8.00 -8.72
C SER A 34 -10.55 7.24 -10.05
N ASN A 35 -11.60 7.34 -10.87
CA ASN A 35 -11.61 6.74 -12.20
C ASN A 35 -10.48 7.31 -13.08
N ASP A 36 -10.16 8.59 -12.95
CA ASP A 36 -9.09 9.22 -13.72
C ASP A 36 -7.72 8.65 -13.36
N ASP A 37 -7.46 8.44 -12.07
CA ASP A 37 -6.19 7.85 -11.64
C ASP A 37 -6.13 6.36 -11.98
N PHE A 38 -7.26 5.65 -11.94
CA PHE A 38 -7.35 4.26 -12.42
C PHE A 38 -6.98 4.16 -13.90
N GLU A 39 -7.53 5.03 -14.74
CA GLU A 39 -7.22 5.05 -16.17
C GLU A 39 -5.76 5.45 -16.46
N LYS A 40 -5.16 6.34 -15.65
CA LYS A 40 -3.72 6.63 -15.75
C LYS A 40 -2.89 5.39 -15.44
N ILE A 41 -3.20 4.67 -14.36
CA ILE A 41 -2.48 3.46 -13.97
C ILE A 41 -2.59 2.41 -15.09
N LYS A 42 -3.80 2.20 -15.61
CA LYS A 42 -4.06 1.26 -16.71
C LYS A 42 -3.29 1.61 -17.99
N LYS A 43 -3.21 2.89 -18.34
CA LYS A 43 -2.41 3.36 -19.49
C LYS A 43 -0.90 3.24 -19.27
N SER A 44 -0.46 3.18 -18.01
CA SER A 44 0.94 2.99 -17.63
C SER A 44 1.33 1.52 -17.42
N GLU A 45 0.56 0.57 -17.97
CA GLU A 45 0.89 -0.86 -17.90
C GLU A 45 2.31 -1.13 -18.44
N GLY A 46 3.10 -1.89 -17.68
CA GLY A 46 4.53 -2.11 -17.95
C GLY A 46 5.45 -0.97 -17.50
N GLY A 47 4.90 0.14 -17.01
CA GLY A 47 5.63 1.24 -16.38
C GLY A 47 5.92 1.03 -14.89
N LEU A 48 6.47 2.07 -14.25
CA LEU A 48 6.74 2.10 -12.81
C LEU A 48 5.66 2.90 -12.08
N LEU A 49 5.22 2.38 -10.94
CA LEU A 49 4.30 3.07 -10.02
C LEU A 49 5.07 3.49 -8.77
N SER A 50 5.06 4.78 -8.47
CA SER A 50 5.63 5.33 -7.23
C SER A 50 4.53 5.74 -6.27
N PHE A 51 4.79 5.57 -4.98
CA PHE A 51 3.89 5.98 -3.91
C PHE A 51 4.58 7.04 -3.05
N ASN A 52 3.87 8.13 -2.76
CA ASN A 52 4.36 9.19 -1.87
C ASN A 52 4.05 8.93 -0.38
N ASN A 53 3.54 7.74 -0.06
CA ASN A 53 3.08 7.32 1.26
C ASN A 53 3.57 5.91 1.57
N PHE A 54 3.50 5.51 2.84
CA PHE A 54 3.79 4.13 3.23
C PHE A 54 2.85 3.13 2.56
N LEU A 55 3.37 1.94 2.29
CA LEU A 55 2.62 0.84 1.72
C LEU A 55 1.98 0.02 2.85
N SER A 56 0.65 0.08 2.98
CA SER A 56 -0.10 -0.85 3.81
C SER A 56 -0.67 -1.94 2.92
N THR A 57 -0.33 -3.19 3.22
CA THR A 57 -0.66 -4.37 2.41
C THR A 57 -0.95 -5.55 3.32
N SER A 58 -1.81 -6.45 2.87
CA SER A 58 -2.11 -7.71 3.55
C SER A 58 -1.78 -8.88 2.64
N ILE A 59 -1.41 -10.02 3.23
CA ILE A 59 -1.31 -11.30 2.51
C ILE A 59 -2.73 -11.86 2.27
N ASP A 60 -3.66 -11.51 3.14
CA ASP A 60 -5.07 -11.86 3.04
C ASP A 60 -5.81 -10.86 2.13
N GLN A 61 -6.43 -11.41 1.09
CA GLN A 61 -7.18 -10.66 0.10
C GLN A 61 -8.47 -10.07 0.67
N ASP A 62 -9.15 -10.77 1.58
CA ASP A 62 -10.42 -10.33 2.18
C ASP A 62 -10.20 -9.11 3.07
N VAL A 63 -9.08 -9.10 3.80
CA VAL A 63 -8.63 -7.92 4.57
C VAL A 63 -8.41 -6.73 3.63
N SER A 64 -7.81 -6.95 2.47
CA SER A 64 -7.58 -5.88 1.49
C SER A 64 -8.89 -5.37 0.88
N TYR A 65 -9.86 -6.24 0.62
CA TYR A 65 -11.18 -5.81 0.17
C TYR A 65 -11.89 -4.94 1.20
N SER A 66 -11.85 -5.32 2.48
CA SER A 66 -12.43 -4.50 3.54
C SER A 66 -11.85 -3.08 3.57
N PHE A 67 -10.54 -2.92 3.36
CA PHE A 67 -9.92 -1.60 3.23
C PHE A 67 -10.41 -0.83 1.99
N ALA A 68 -10.61 -1.50 0.86
CA ALA A 68 -11.13 -0.86 -0.35
C ALA A 68 -12.61 -0.43 -0.21
N GLU A 69 -13.44 -1.29 0.37
CA GLU A 69 -14.87 -1.05 0.59
C GLU A 69 -15.11 0.09 1.59
N SER A 70 -14.29 0.18 2.64
CA SER A 70 -14.38 1.26 3.64
C SER A 70 -14.23 2.67 3.06
N VAL A 71 -13.69 2.81 1.84
CA VAL A 71 -13.56 4.10 1.14
C VAL A 71 -14.81 4.43 0.32
N GLY A 72 -15.58 3.43 -0.12
CA GLY A 72 -16.81 3.62 -0.90
C GLY A 72 -18.03 4.05 -0.07
N ASP A 73 -18.01 3.79 1.25
CA ASP A 73 -19.17 3.98 2.14
C ASP A 73 -19.36 5.43 2.66
N ASN A 74 -18.62 6.40 2.09
CA ASN A 74 -18.78 7.84 2.34
C ASN A 74 -19.57 8.54 1.21
N SER A 75 -20.67 7.94 0.74
CA SER A 75 -21.57 8.53 -0.28
C SER A 75 -22.89 9.00 0.33
#